data_AF-A0AAW7EA78-F1
#
_entry.id   AF-A0AAW7EA78-F1
#
_cell.length_a   1.000
_cell.length_b   1.000
_cell.length_c   1.000
_cell.angle_alpha   90.00
_cell.angle_beta   90.00
_cell.angle_gamma   90.00
#
_symmetry.space_group_name_H-M   'P 1'
#
loop_
_entity.id
_entity.type
_entity.pdbx_description
1 polymer ?
#
loop_
_entity_poly.entity_id
_entity_poly.type
_entity_poly.pdbx_seq_one_letter_code
_entity_poly.pdbx_strand_id
1 'polypeptide(L)' 'MKFTVLSNGLVRAQGKNFGEKFHRDFKVKCDVKSCKVDDVYDPESYKIEMQQLAKKPYC' A
#
# COMPACT_ATOMS: atom_id res chain seq x y z
N MET A 1 5.47 -11.91 12.94
CA MET A 1 5.06 -11.07 11.78
C MET A 1 5.24 -11.92 10.53
N LYS A 2 4.32 -11.88 9.56
CA LYS A 2 4.36 -12.68 8.34
C LYS A 2 4.18 -11.76 7.12
N PHE A 3 4.95 -12.00 6.07
CA PHE A 3 4.83 -11.31 4.79
C PHE A 3 4.36 -12.28 3.71
N THR A 4 3.50 -11.85 2.80
CA THR A 4 2.98 -12.67 1.71
C THR A 4 2.78 -11.80 0.48
N VAL A 5 3.27 -12.27 -0.67
CA VAL A 5 3.02 -11.61 -1.96
C VAL A 5 1.63 -12.00 -2.44
N LEU A 6 0.81 -11.02 -2.77
CA LEU A 6 -0.54 -11.21 -3.29
C LEU A 6 -0.54 -11.29 -4.83
N SER A 7 -1.61 -11.84 -5.41
CA SER A 7 -1.74 -12.00 -6.88
C SER A 7 -1.74 -10.67 -7.64
N ASN A 8 -2.14 -9.57 -6.99
CA ASN A 8 -2.11 -8.22 -7.56
C ASN A 8 -0.75 -7.51 -7.39
N GLY A 9 0.29 -8.22 -6.94
CA GLY A 9 1.65 -7.69 -6.77
C GLY A 9 1.88 -6.90 -5.47
N LEU A 10 0.88 -6.73 -4.61
CA LEU A 10 1.07 -6.13 -3.29
C LEU A 10 1.75 -7.11 -2.33
N VAL A 11 2.45 -6.57 -1.34
CA VAL A 11 3.02 -7.35 -0.23
C VAL A 11 2.17 -7.14 1.02
N ARG A 12 1.53 -8.19 1.50
CA ARG A 12 0.74 -8.18 2.73
C ARG A 12 1.61 -8.50 3.94
N ALA A 13 1.67 -7.58 4.90
CA ALA A 13 2.22 -7.81 6.22
C ALA A 13 1.08 -8.13 7.20
N GLN A 14 1.23 -9.18 7.97
CA GLN A 14 0.28 -9.59 9.01
C GLN A 14 1.00 -9.81 10.33
N GLY A 15 0.37 -9.41 11.42
CA GLY A 15 0.96 -9.54 12.74
C GLY A 15 -0.05 -9.36 13.85
N LYS A 16 0.48 -9.31 15.07
CA LYS A 16 -0.27 -9.05 16.29
C LYS A 16 0.42 -7.89 17.01
N ASN A 17 -0.32 -6.84 17.32
CA ASN A 17 0.15 -5.68 18.09
C ASN A 17 -0.73 -5.57 19.34
N PHE A 18 -0.14 -5.64 20.54
CA PHE A 18 -0.86 -5.57 21.83
C PHE A 18 -2.09 -6.49 21.97
N GLY A 19 -2.08 -7.67 21.36
CA GLY A 19 -3.25 -8.57 21.41
C GLY A 19 -4.11 -8.52 20.14
N GLU A 20 -4.05 -7.41 19.41
CA GLU A 20 -4.88 -7.17 18.22
C GLU A 20 -4.17 -7.63 16.95
N LYS A 21 -4.91 -8.31 16.07
CA LYS A 21 -4.38 -8.73 14.77
C LYS A 21 -4.44 -7.54 13.81
N PHE A 22 -3.38 -7.33 13.06
CA PHE A 22 -3.38 -6.38 11.95
C PHE A 22 -3.00 -7.07 10.64
N HIS A 23 -3.52 -6.52 9.56
CA HIS A 23 -2.98 -6.72 8.23
C HIS A 23 -2.83 -5.36 7.53
N ARG A 24 -1.73 -5.19 6.81
CA ARG A 24 -1.44 -4.01 6.00
C ARG A 24 -0.82 -4.47 4.69
N ASP A 25 -1.29 -3.90 3.59
CA ASP A 25 -0.79 -4.22 2.27
C ASP A 25 0.11 -3.08 1.82
N PHE A 26 1.22 -3.41 1.18
CA PHE A 26 2.22 -2.46 0.72
C PHE A 26 2.39 -2.60 -0.78
N LYS A 27 2.43 -1.45 -1.44
CA LYS A 27 2.88 -1.39 -2.82
C LYS A 27 4.41 -1.34 -2.79
N VAL A 28 5.04 -2.29 -3.48
CA VAL A 28 6.50 -2.41 -3.52
C VAL A 28 6.94 -2.18 -4.95
N LYS A 29 7.96 -1.35 -5.12
CA LYS A 29 8.64 -1.14 -6.39
C LYS A 29 10.01 -1.79 -6.31
N CYS A 30 10.25 -2.75 -7.20
CA CYS A 30 11.53 -3.43 -7.29
C CYS A 30 12.31 -2.92 -8.50
N ASP A 31 13.61 -2.69 -8.29
CA ASP A 31 14.60 -2.53 -9.34
C ASP A 31 15.53 -3.76 -9.37
N VAL A 32 16.56 -3.71 -10.22
CA VAL A 32 17.50 -4.83 -10.46
C VAL A 32 18.28 -5.23 -9.19
N LYS A 33 18.35 -4.35 -8.18
CA LYS A 33 19.16 -4.55 -6.97
C LYS A 33 18.33 -4.65 -5.71
N SER A 34 17.18 -4.01 -5.64
CA SER A 34 16.42 -3.88 -4.40
C SER A 34 14.92 -3.64 -4.62
N CYS A 35 14.14 -4.02 -3.62
CA CYS A 35 12.72 -3.69 -3.52
C CYS A 35 12.53 -2.64 -2.43
N LYS A 36 11.78 -1.59 -2.74
CA LYS A 36 11.42 -0.52 -1.80
C LYS A 36 9.92 -0.39 -1.70
N VAL A 37 9.43 -0.03 -0.52
CA VAL A 37 8.02 0.32 -0.34
C VAL A 37 7.76 1.64 -1.08
N ASP A 38 6.86 1.60 -2.06
CA ASP A 38 6.39 2.76 -2.81
C ASP A 38 5.26 3.46 -2.06
N ASP A 39 4.35 2.67 -1.47
CA ASP A 39 3.20 3.18 -0.73
C ASP A 39 2.63 2.15 0.26
N VAL A 40 1.89 2.62 1.26
CA VAL A 40 0.97 1.78 2.02
C VAL A 40 -0.31 1.72 1.23
N TYR A 41 -0.72 0.52 0.82
CA TYR A 41 -1.97 0.37 0.09
C TYR A 41 -3.15 0.58 1.04
N ASP A 42 -3.89 1.64 0.77
CA ASP A 42 -5.17 1.93 1.39
C ASP A 42 -6.19 2.22 0.29
N PRO A 43 -7.24 1.39 0.13
CA PRO A 43 -8.28 1.61 -0.88
C PRO A 43 -9.06 2.92 -0.65
N GLU A 44 -9.03 3.48 0.56
CA GLU A 44 -9.68 4.75 0.91
C GLU A 44 -8.66 5.89 1.07
N SER A 45 -7.46 5.72 0.52
CA SER A 45 -6.39 6.72 0.64
C SER A 45 -6.82 8.10 0.15
N TYR A 46 -6.55 9.13 0.96
CA TYR A 46 -6.67 10.55 0.60
C TYR A 46 -5.96 10.90 -0.73
N LYS A 47 -4.92 10.13 -1.09
CA LYS A 47 -4.23 10.27 -2.38
C LYS A 47 -5.17 10.05 -3.58
N ILE A 48 -6.13 9.15 -3.47
CA ILE A 48 -7.13 8.89 -4.52
C ILE A 48 -8.06 10.10 -4.66
N GLU A 49 -8.52 10.67 -3.55
CA GLU A 49 -9.33 11.89 -3.54
C GLU A 49 -8.58 13.06 -4.19
N MET A 50 -7.32 13.28 -3.81
CA MET A 50 -6.47 14.33 -4.39
C MET A 50 -6.24 14.14 -5.90
N GLN A 51 -6.04 12.91 -6.36
CA GLN A 51 -5.93 12.62 -7.80
C GLN A 51 -7.23 12.93 -8.54
N GLN A 52 -8.39 12.71 -7.93
CA GLN A 52 -9.68 13.07 -8.52
C GLN A 52 -9.85 14.59 -8.58
N LEU A 53 -9.46 15.33 -7.55
CA LEU A 53 -9.47 16.80 -7.57
C LEU A 53 -8.53 17.38 -8.62
N ALA A 54 -7.29 16.89 -8.70
CA ALA A 54 -6.30 17.37 -9.67
C ALA A 54 -6.69 17.11 -11.13
N LYS A 55 -7.57 16.14 -11.40
CA LYS A 55 -8.11 15.85 -12.73
C LYS A 55 -9.33 16.71 -13.09
N LYS A 56 -9.92 17.42 -12.13
CA LYS A 56 -11.02 18.35 -12.44
C LYS A 56 -10.45 19.59 -13.15
N PRO A 57 -11.11 20.08 -14.21
CA PRO A 57 -10.59 21.16 -15.05
C PRO A 57 -10.69 22.55 -14.40
N TYR A 58 -10.99 22.63 -13.10
CA TYR A 58 -11.18 23.89 -12.39
C TYR A 58 -10.07 24.01 -11.35
N CYS A 59 -9.19 25.01 -11.54
CA CYS A 59 -8.29 25.52 -10.51
C CYS A 59 -9.02 26.53 -9.64
#